data_AF-A0A7X3PX29-F1
#
_entry.id   AF-A0A7X3PX29-F1
#
_cell.length_a   1.000
_cell.length_b   1.000
_cell.length_c   1.000
_cell.angle_alpha   90.00
_cell.angle_beta   90.00
_cell.angle_gamma   90.00
#
_symmetry.space_group_name_H-M   'P 1'
#
loop_
_entity.id
_entity.type
_entity.pdbx_description
1 polymer ?
#
loop_
_entity_poly.entity_id
_entity_poly.type
_entity_poly.pdbx_seq_one_letter_code
_entity_poly.pdbx_strand_id
1 'polypeptide(L)'
;MARIPFDPRSFGGPRRPGMRPRPSPPQGDPTGQFRSLNATLLFCPNCREATPARERLLLVLPSGNKYEYRCSYCGTTTGEKIDQNQQAPTLIIP
;
A
#
# COMPACT_ATOMS: atom_id res chain seq x y z
N MET A 1 43.76 -32.13 -39.10
CA MET A 1 42.96 -30.89 -39.06
C MET A 1 41.70 -31.07 -39.91
N ALA A 2 40.52 -30.85 -39.34
CA ALA A 2 39.31 -30.49 -40.10
C ALA A 2 38.39 -29.73 -39.12
N ARG A 3 38.24 -28.42 -39.31
CA ARG A 3 37.36 -27.58 -38.47
C ARG A 3 35.97 -27.61 -39.11
N ILE A 4 34.99 -28.19 -38.44
CA ILE A 4 33.58 -28.11 -38.84
C ILE A 4 33.11 -26.67 -38.52
N PRO A 5 32.62 -25.89 -39.48
CA PRO A 5 32.07 -24.56 -39.19
C PRO A 5 30.75 -24.70 -38.42
N PHE A 6 30.66 -24.04 -37.27
CA PHE A 6 29.45 -23.96 -36.46
C PHE A 6 28.53 -22.90 -37.10
N ASP A 7 27.50 -23.33 -37.82
CA ASP A 7 26.59 -22.44 -38.54
C ASP A 7 25.40 -22.03 -37.63
N PRO A 8 25.33 -20.78 -37.15
CA PRO A 8 24.36 -20.38 -36.12
C PRO A 8 22.93 -20.16 -36.66
N ARG A 9 22.67 -20.41 -37.95
CA ARG A 9 21.39 -20.10 -38.62
C ARG A 9 20.41 -21.27 -38.76
N SER A 10 20.68 -22.43 -38.15
CA SER A 10 19.83 -23.62 -38.32
C SER A 10 18.62 -23.73 -37.36
N PHE A 11 18.41 -22.77 -36.44
CA PHE A 11 17.31 -22.83 -35.46
C PHE A 11 16.10 -21.95 -35.84
N GLY A 12 15.72 -21.94 -37.12
CA GLY A 12 14.55 -21.23 -37.63
C GLY A 12 13.35 -22.14 -37.91
N GLY A 13 12.77 -22.76 -36.88
CA GLY A 13 11.52 -23.53 -37.04
C GLY A 13 10.32 -22.62 -37.37
N PRO A 14 9.31 -23.10 -38.13
CA PRO A 14 8.17 -22.28 -38.52
C PRO A 14 7.32 -21.90 -37.30
N ARG A 15 6.93 -20.62 -37.20
CA ARG A 15 6.00 -20.13 -36.17
C ARG A 15 4.62 -20.77 -36.39
N ARG A 16 4.15 -21.54 -35.41
CA ARG A 16 2.80 -22.14 -35.41
C ARG A 16 1.74 -21.02 -35.40
N PRO A 17 0.86 -20.93 -36.42
CA PRO A 17 -0.25 -19.98 -36.39
C PRO A 17 -1.28 -20.43 -35.34
N GLY A 18 -1.69 -19.53 -34.44
CA GLY A 18 -2.88 -19.76 -33.59
C GLY A 18 -2.74 -19.61 -32.08
N MET A 19 -1.56 -19.26 -31.54
CA MET A 19 -1.44 -18.97 -30.11
C MET A 19 -1.77 -17.51 -29.83
N ARG A 20 -2.97 -17.28 -29.29
CA ARG A 20 -3.34 -15.98 -28.69
C ARG A 20 -2.44 -15.75 -27.46
N PRO A 21 -1.73 -14.62 -27.36
CA PRO A 21 -0.96 -14.31 -26.16
C PRO A 21 -1.90 -14.22 -24.96
N ARG A 22 -1.53 -14.90 -23.87
CA ARG A 22 -2.25 -14.83 -22.60
C ARG A 22 -2.22 -13.37 -22.11
N PRO A 23 -3.36 -12.78 -21.68
CA PRO A 23 -3.35 -11.46 -21.06
C PRO A 23 -2.34 -11.47 -19.91
N SER A 24 -1.41 -10.52 -19.91
CA SER A 24 -0.50 -10.33 -18.80
C SER A 24 -1.32 -10.03 -17.53
N PRO A 25 -1.01 -10.66 -16.39
CA PRO A 25 -1.68 -10.33 -15.13
C PRO A 25 -1.55 -8.82 -14.87
N PRO A 26 -2.56 -8.19 -14.24
CA PRO A 26 -2.48 -6.78 -13.90
C PRO A 26 -1.20 -6.58 -13.10
N GLN A 27 -0.33 -5.71 -13.61
CA GLN A 27 0.89 -5.27 -12.95
C GLN A 27 0.46 -4.37 -11.79
N GLY A 28 -0.08 -4.97 -10.75
CA GLY A 28 -0.34 -4.30 -9.48
C GLY A 28 1.00 -3.91 -8.91
N ASP A 29 1.22 -2.60 -8.80
CA ASP A 29 2.41 -2.00 -8.20
C ASP A 29 2.60 -2.62 -6.78
N PRO A 30 3.59 -3.51 -6.57
CA PRO A 30 3.72 -4.27 -5.33
C PRO A 30 3.96 -3.35 -4.12
N THR A 31 4.43 -2.14 -4.38
CA THR A 31 4.77 -1.09 -3.42
C THR A 31 3.55 -0.33 -2.87
N GLY A 32 2.39 -0.39 -3.51
CA GLY A 32 1.19 0.31 -3.06
C GLY A 32 0.56 -0.27 -1.79
N GLN A 33 0.75 -1.56 -1.53
CA GLN A 33 0.06 -2.29 -0.46
C GLN A 33 0.51 -1.89 0.96
N PHE A 34 1.72 -1.37 1.09
CA PHE A 34 2.29 -0.99 2.39
C PHE A 34 2.23 0.52 2.67
N ARG A 35 1.66 1.32 1.76
CA ARG A 35 1.62 2.79 1.89
C ARG A 35 0.78 3.29 3.07
N SER A 36 -0.21 2.51 3.50
CA SER A 36 -1.12 2.88 4.58
C SER A 36 -1.20 1.75 5.61
N LEU A 37 -0.34 1.83 6.64
CA LEU A 37 -0.37 0.93 7.78
C LEU A 37 -1.16 1.58 8.92
N ASN A 38 -2.13 0.85 9.46
CA ASN A 38 -2.87 1.27 10.66
C ASN A 38 -2.38 0.45 11.87
N ALA A 39 -2.02 1.15 12.93
CA ALA A 39 -1.65 0.52 14.19
C ALA A 39 -2.88 -0.13 14.83
N THR A 40 -2.94 -1.47 14.81
CA THR A 40 -4.05 -2.22 15.42
C THR A 40 -3.91 -2.29 16.94
N LEU A 41 -2.68 -2.38 17.44
CA LEU A 41 -2.35 -2.43 18.87
C LEU A 41 -1.35 -1.33 19.19
N LEU A 42 -1.58 -0.62 20.29
CA LEU A 42 -0.68 0.39 20.84
C LEU A 42 -0.54 0.17 22.34
N PHE A 43 0.68 0.40 22.85
CA PHE A 43 0.96 0.30 24.27
C PHE A 43 0.27 1.43 25.03
N CYS A 44 -0.65 1.08 25.92
CA CYS A 44 -1.31 2.07 26.74
C CYS A 44 -0.57 2.25 28.09
N PRO A 45 -0.18 3.47 28.48
CA PRO A 45 0.51 3.69 29.76
C PRO A 45 -0.36 3.39 30.99
N ASN A 46 -1.69 3.50 30.87
CA ASN A 46 -2.62 3.23 31.96
C ASN A 46 -2.96 1.75 32.11
N CYS A 47 -3.13 1.01 30.99
CA CYS A 47 -3.36 -0.44 31.04
C CYS A 47 -2.05 -1.23 31.18
N ARG A 48 -0.90 -0.60 30.90
CA ARG A 48 0.45 -1.20 30.87
C ARG A 48 0.55 -2.42 29.95
N GLU A 49 -0.27 -2.45 28.91
CA GLU A 49 -0.36 -3.56 27.95
C GLU A 49 -0.58 -3.02 26.53
N ALA A 50 -0.28 -3.84 25.52
CA ALA A 50 -0.62 -3.59 24.14
C ALA A 50 -2.14 -3.75 23.93
N THR A 51 -2.84 -2.63 23.87
CA THR A 51 -4.30 -2.59 23.74
C THR A 51 -4.72 -2.19 22.33
N PRO A 52 -5.92 -2.60 21.86
CA PRO A 52 -6.44 -2.14 20.59
C PRO A 52 -6.72 -0.66 20.65
N ALA A 53 -6.08 0.09 19.76
CA ALA A 53 -6.28 1.53 19.64
C ALA A 53 -7.31 1.84 18.56
N ARG A 54 -8.18 2.81 18.85
CA ARG A 54 -9.13 3.35 17.87
C ARG A 54 -8.67 4.73 17.46
N GLU A 55 -8.64 4.99 16.16
CA GLU A 55 -8.39 6.33 15.64
C GLU A 55 -9.68 7.16 15.71
N ARG A 56 -9.58 8.37 16.26
CA ARG A 56 -10.68 9.34 16.31
C ARG A 56 -10.22 10.61 15.63
N LEU A 57 -11.00 11.06 14.64
CA LEU A 57 -10.74 12.33 13.97
C LEU A 57 -10.87 13.46 14.98
N LEU A 58 -9.78 14.22 15.16
CA LEU A 58 -9.77 15.43 15.98
C LEU A 58 -10.07 16.66 15.14
N LEU A 59 -9.34 16.85 14.04
CA LEU A 59 -9.38 18.06 13.23
C LEU A 59 -9.23 17.73 11.75
N VAL A 60 -10.00 18.43 10.93
CA VAL A 60 -9.86 18.46 9.48
C VAL A 60 -9.04 19.70 9.12
N LEU A 61 -7.85 19.50 8.57
CA LEU A 61 -6.99 20.59 8.12
C LEU A 61 -6.96 20.61 6.57
N PRO A 62 -6.62 21.76 5.95
CA PRO A 62 -6.45 21.85 4.50
C PRO A 62 -5.37 20.90 3.95
N SER A 63 -4.37 20.55 4.76
CA SER A 63 -3.27 19.65 4.40
C SER A 63 -3.52 18.18 4.74
N GLY A 64 -4.58 17.87 5.49
CA GLY A 64 -4.86 16.51 5.94
C GLY A 64 -5.68 16.43 7.22
N ASN A 65 -6.03 15.22 7.62
CA ASN A 65 -6.85 14.95 8.79
C ASN A 65 -6.00 14.52 9.98
N LYS A 66 -6.14 15.22 11.11
CA LYS A 66 -5.47 14.87 12.36
C LYS A 66 -6.35 13.92 13.16
N TYR A 67 -5.81 12.75 13.46
CA TYR A 67 -6.42 11.70 14.26
C TYR A 67 -5.68 11.52 15.58
N GLU A 68 -6.42 11.17 16.62
CA GLU A 68 -5.92 10.72 17.90
C GLU A 68 -6.11 9.22 18.04
N TYR A 69 -5.10 8.51 18.53
CA TYR A 69 -5.22 7.13 18.95
C TYR A 69 -5.62 7.06 20.41
N ARG A 70 -6.77 6.43 20.70
CA ARG A 70 -7.24 6.22 22.07
C ARG A 70 -7.33 4.74 22.36
N CYS A 71 -6.90 4.36 23.56
CA CYS A 71 -7.09 3.00 24.06
C CYS A 71 -8.60 2.70 24.13
N SER A 72 -9.01 1.58 23.54
CA SER A 72 -10.42 1.16 23.54
C SER A 72 -10.97 0.79 24.92
N TYR A 73 -10.10 0.43 25.87
CA TYR A 73 -10.49 0.04 27.23
C TYR A 73 -10.59 1.23 28.19
N CYS A 74 -9.54 2.06 28.25
CA CYS A 74 -9.47 3.16 29.23
C CYS A 74 -9.65 4.55 28.62
N GLY A 75 -9.74 4.69 27.29
CA GLY A 75 -9.94 5.97 26.61
C GLY A 75 -8.72 6.90 26.62
N THR A 76 -7.58 6.44 27.13
CA THR A 76 -6.34 7.22 27.24
C THR A 76 -5.73 7.46 25.86
N THR A 77 -5.32 8.71 25.62
CA THR A 77 -4.58 9.11 24.43
C THR A 77 -3.23 8.42 24.39
N THR A 78 -3.02 7.63 23.36
CA THR A 78 -1.80 6.82 23.18
C THR A 78 -0.90 7.38 22.09
N GLY A 79 -1.43 8.25 21.21
CA GLY A 79 -0.65 8.94 20.19
C GLY A 79 -1.54 9.74 19.23
N GLU A 80 -0.91 10.36 18.23
CA GLU A 80 -1.58 11.13 17.18
C GLU A 80 -1.02 10.74 15.80
N LYS A 81 -1.85 10.80 14.75
CA LYS A 81 -1.47 10.63 13.34
C LYS A 81 -2.07 11.77 12.52
N ILE A 82 -1.35 12.23 11.51
CA ILE A 82 -1.89 13.14 10.49
C ILE A 82 -1.91 12.40 9.17
N ASP A 83 -3.10 12.20 8.61
CA ASP A 83 -3.28 11.59 7.29
C ASP A 83 -3.36 12.67 6.22
N GLN A 84 -2.35 12.73 5.36
CA GLN A 84 -2.22 13.74 4.29
C GLN A 84 -2.91 13.32 2.99
N ASN A 85 -3.54 12.14 2.94
CA ASN A 85 -4.06 11.55 1.70
C ASN A 85 -5.59 11.68 1.58
N GLN A 86 -6.15 12.76 2.11
CA GLN A 86 -7.59 13.02 2.06
C GLN A 86 -7.84 14.16 1.07
N GLN A 87 -8.69 13.91 0.06
CA GLN A 87 -9.24 14.94 -0.83
C GLN A 87 -9.67 16.16 -0.01
N ALA A 88 -9.10 17.32 -0.32
CA ALA A 88 -9.41 18.57 0.39
C ALA A 88 -10.93 18.81 0.38
N PRO A 89 -11.56 19.04 1.55
CA PRO A 89 -12.97 19.36 1.59
C PRO A 89 -13.21 20.68 0.85
N THR A 90 -14.08 20.68 -0.15
CA THR A 90 -14.45 21.89 -0.87
C THR A 90 -15.23 22.79 0.09
N LEU A 91 -14.54 23.81 0.64
CA LEU A 91 -15.16 24.84 1.47
C LEU A 91 -16.03 25.72 0.57
N ILE A 92 -17.35 25.48 0.57
CA ILE A 92 -18.33 26.39 -0.03
C ILE A 92 -18.51 27.53 0.97
N ILE A 93 -17.83 28.65 0.73
CA ILE A 93 -17.98 29.88 1.50
C ILE A 93 -19.08 30.70 0.80
N PRO A 94 -20.17 31.09 1.50
CA PRO A 94 -21.25 31.90 0.92
C PRO A 94 -20.84 33.36 0.67
#